data_AF-A0A7V1FZL6-F1
#
_entry.id   AF-A0A7V1FZL6-F1
#
_cell.length_a   1.000
_cell.length_b   1.000
_cell.length_c   1.000
_cell.angle_alpha   90.00
_cell.angle_beta   90.00
_cell.angle_gamma   90.00
#
_symmetry.space_group_name_H-M   'P 1'
#
loop_
_entity.id
_entity.type
_entity.pdbx_description
1 polymer ?
#
loop_
_entity_poly.entity_id
_entity_poly.type
_entity_poly.pdbx_seq_one_letter_code
_entity_poly.pdbx_strand_id
1 'polypeptide(L)'
;MRTKIKSKLYSISAGITIAAIAAMLSLTNQAWAAPAGAAHRSFLTGPWELVVKMGMDETELLFPVTVPDENKPQKLDSILPVMGTPIKIRLERYVPDLKWETTVVKQPGGGIVAKLTVKGKDLEQDIWLSPSDPDRQSISSSIGGVAIKKIHNADSIKKLVRELTHPRAVGIISVWLEDTNSPLEYAANPAETITIPKSKYKLSVLEYVPHYSIDTETKEVVSRSDKPVNPAIKVGVDDGENNYEQWLWSKFPSSPHKEKELALRMEFTSFDLGGTEGKYILVVADGSEPWLLFSNKGKTQTEKATLGRAYPFTDKEYSFSIEKIFDSAVVKTDWKNNSENLLNPAVIATIEYDGTAQQAVLEFNKPYHYKTKFGTMVLLYKRQKSSY
;
A
#
# COMPACT_ATOMS: atom_id res chain seq x y z
N MET A 1 -11.00 -51.33 25.05
CA MET A 1 -11.76 -50.07 25.10
C MET A 1 -11.56 -49.36 23.76
N ARG A 2 -12.60 -49.31 22.91
CA ARG A 2 -12.52 -48.88 21.50
C ARG A 2 -12.67 -47.36 21.37
N THR A 3 -11.73 -46.78 20.64
CA THR A 3 -11.69 -45.43 20.09
C THR A 3 -12.90 -45.15 19.18
N LYS A 4 -13.47 -43.94 19.29
CA LYS A 4 -14.35 -43.34 18.27
C LYS A 4 -13.96 -41.89 18.06
N ILE A 5 -13.17 -41.64 17.01
CA ILE A 5 -12.94 -40.31 16.44
C ILE A 5 -14.11 -40.05 15.49
N LYS A 6 -14.91 -39.01 15.77
CA LYS A 6 -15.90 -38.49 14.82
C LYS A 6 -15.29 -37.29 14.11
N SER A 7 -14.88 -37.48 12.86
CA SER A 7 -14.61 -36.37 11.94
C SER A 7 -15.94 -35.79 11.46
N LYS A 8 -16.17 -34.50 11.71
CA LYS A 8 -17.19 -33.72 11.01
C LYS A 8 -16.47 -32.82 10.01
N LEU A 9 -16.63 -33.11 8.73
CA LEU A 9 -16.37 -32.14 7.66
C LEU A 9 -17.41 -31.03 7.79
N TYR A 10 -16.94 -29.81 8.03
CA TYR A 10 -17.71 -28.60 7.73
C TYR A 10 -16.99 -27.86 6.62
N SER A 11 -17.66 -27.79 5.48
CA SER A 11 -17.34 -26.93 4.35
C SER A 11 -17.60 -25.47 4.76
N ILE A 12 -16.52 -24.70 4.94
CA ILE A 12 -16.59 -23.25 5.07
C ILE A 12 -15.98 -22.66 3.81
N SER A 13 -16.84 -22.04 3.00
CA SER A 13 -16.46 -21.18 1.88
C SER A 13 -15.76 -19.94 2.43
N ALA A 14 -14.43 -19.96 2.47
CA ALA A 14 -13.62 -18.79 2.73
C ALA A 14 -13.46 -18.00 1.42
N GLY A 15 -14.04 -16.80 1.39
CA GLY A 15 -13.78 -15.80 0.36
C GLY A 15 -12.30 -15.41 0.42
N ILE A 16 -11.56 -15.81 -0.61
CA ILE A 16 -10.17 -15.47 -0.84
C ILE A 16 -10.14 -14.10 -1.54
N THR A 17 -9.71 -13.06 -0.84
CA THR A 17 -9.28 -11.81 -1.48
C THR A 17 -7.81 -11.96 -1.86
N ILE A 18 -7.54 -12.54 -3.03
CA ILE A 18 -6.23 -12.45 -3.68
C ILE A 18 -6.12 -11.04 -4.28
N ALA A 19 -5.22 -10.23 -3.74
CA ALA A 19 -4.71 -9.06 -4.45
C ALA A 19 -3.79 -9.55 -5.58
N ALA A 20 -4.36 -9.83 -6.74
CA ALA A 20 -3.61 -10.00 -7.98
C ALA A 20 -3.42 -8.62 -8.62
N ILE A 21 -2.37 -7.89 -8.21
CA ILE A 21 -1.83 -6.80 -9.02
C ILE A 21 -0.61 -7.36 -9.76
N ALA A 22 -0.89 -8.18 -10.78
CA ALA A 22 0.10 -8.65 -11.76
C ALA A 22 -0.63 -9.25 -12.96
N ALA A 23 -1.44 -8.45 -13.67
CA ALA A 23 -2.00 -8.87 -14.97
C ALA A 23 -2.59 -7.68 -15.76
N MET A 24 -1.80 -6.64 -16.04
CA MET A 24 -2.03 -5.79 -17.22
C MET A 24 -0.71 -5.14 -17.59
N LEU A 25 -0.14 -5.61 -18.72
CA LEU A 25 0.78 -4.92 -19.66
C LEU A 25 1.74 -5.93 -20.28
N SER A 26 1.19 -6.86 -21.06
CA SER A 26 1.93 -7.57 -22.11
C SER A 26 0.96 -8.05 -23.17
N LEU A 27 0.45 -7.11 -23.98
CA LEU A 27 -0.04 -7.45 -25.32
C LEU A 27 0.71 -6.63 -26.36
N THR A 28 1.41 -7.40 -27.16
CA THR A 28 2.32 -7.08 -28.26
C THR A 28 1.68 -6.24 -29.36
N ASN A 29 2.49 -5.34 -29.91
CA ASN A 29 2.28 -4.72 -31.23
C ASN A 29 2.14 -5.80 -32.31
N GLN A 30 0.95 -5.95 -32.88
CA GLN A 30 0.77 -6.46 -34.24
C GLN A 30 0.03 -5.41 -35.06
N ALA A 31 0.78 -4.68 -35.88
CA ALA A 31 0.26 -3.76 -36.87
C ALA A 31 -0.30 -4.56 -38.06
N TRP A 32 -1.61 -4.48 -38.28
CA TRP A 32 -2.22 -4.84 -39.55
C TRP A 32 -2.44 -3.55 -40.34
N ALA A 33 -1.75 -3.42 -41.47
CA ALA A 33 -2.06 -2.39 -42.46
C ALA A 33 -3.29 -2.81 -43.25
N ALA A 34 -4.34 -2.00 -43.22
CA ALA A 34 -5.50 -2.09 -44.11
C ALA A 34 -5.60 -0.78 -44.94
N PRO A 35 -6.12 -0.86 -46.18
CA PRO A 35 -5.93 0.18 -47.18
C PRO A 35 -6.85 1.38 -46.98
N ALA A 36 -6.36 2.54 -47.39
CA ALA A 36 -7.08 3.80 -47.41
C ALA A 36 -8.21 3.79 -48.46
N GLY A 37 -9.39 4.24 -48.05
CA GLY A 37 -10.43 4.72 -48.97
C GLY A 37 -11.81 4.09 -48.76
N ALA A 38 -12.61 4.66 -47.86
CA ALA A 38 -14.07 4.62 -47.95
C ALA A 38 -14.70 5.78 -47.18
N ALA A 39 -15.67 6.42 -47.81
CA ALA A 39 -16.27 7.69 -47.47
C ALA A 39 -17.13 7.70 -46.18
N HIS A 40 -17.22 8.90 -45.61
CA HIS A 40 -18.03 9.34 -44.47
C HIS A 40 -19.31 8.54 -44.20
N ARG A 41 -19.27 7.71 -43.15
CA ARG A 41 -20.44 7.36 -42.34
C ARG A 41 -20.30 8.03 -40.98
N SER A 42 -21.15 9.00 -40.71
CA SER A 42 -21.41 9.62 -39.41
C SER A 42 -22.04 8.60 -38.44
N PHE A 43 -21.23 7.64 -37.99
CA PHE A 43 -21.62 6.51 -37.15
C PHE A 43 -20.86 6.45 -35.81
N LEU A 44 -20.25 7.56 -35.35
CA LEU A 44 -19.27 7.57 -34.26
C LEU A 44 -19.49 8.67 -33.20
N THR A 45 -20.72 8.88 -32.77
CA THR A 45 -21.01 9.53 -31.47
C THR A 45 -21.82 8.53 -30.66
N GLY A 46 -21.13 7.49 -30.17
CA GLY A 46 -21.76 6.40 -29.43
C GLY A 46 -21.91 6.82 -27.97
N PRO A 47 -23.11 6.76 -27.37
CA PRO A 47 -23.35 7.36 -26.07
C PRO A 47 -22.55 6.65 -25.00
N TRP A 48 -21.60 7.37 -24.42
CA TRP A 48 -21.00 6.95 -23.17
C TRP A 48 -22.04 7.13 -22.08
N GLU A 49 -21.97 6.31 -21.04
CA GLU A 49 -22.82 6.44 -19.88
C GLU A 49 -22.01 6.32 -18.60
N LEU A 50 -22.44 7.05 -17.59
CA LEU A 50 -22.01 6.88 -16.23
C LEU A 50 -23.09 6.10 -15.49
N VAL A 51 -22.72 4.94 -14.97
CA VAL A 51 -23.56 4.16 -14.07
C VAL A 51 -23.18 4.49 -12.64
N VAL A 52 -24.18 4.85 -11.83
CA VAL A 52 -24.01 5.12 -10.41
C VAL A 52 -24.85 4.12 -9.62
N LYS A 53 -24.21 3.41 -8.71
CA LYS A 53 -24.87 2.50 -7.76
C LYS A 53 -24.62 2.97 -6.33
N MET A 54 -25.62 2.83 -5.46
CA MET A 54 -25.55 3.25 -4.05
C MET A 54 -25.98 2.11 -3.13
N GLY A 55 -25.17 1.79 -2.13
CA GLY A 55 -25.54 0.80 -1.10
C GLY A 55 -25.59 -0.64 -1.63
N MET A 56 -26.38 -1.49 -0.96
CA MET A 56 -26.64 -2.88 -1.39
C MET A 56 -27.82 -3.01 -2.36
N ASP A 57 -28.60 -1.94 -2.52
CA ASP A 57 -29.73 -1.93 -3.43
C ASP A 57 -29.18 -1.81 -4.87
N GLU A 58 -29.43 -2.83 -5.69
CA GLU A 58 -28.89 -2.95 -7.06
C GLU A 58 -29.45 -1.92 -8.05
N THR A 59 -30.17 -0.89 -7.59
CA THR A 59 -30.78 0.10 -8.49
C THR A 59 -29.68 0.94 -9.13
N GLU A 60 -29.48 0.75 -10.42
CA GLU A 60 -28.52 1.50 -11.24
C GLU A 60 -29.15 2.82 -11.70
N LEU A 61 -28.50 3.95 -11.38
CA LEU A 61 -28.78 5.22 -12.03
C LEU A 61 -27.89 5.33 -13.28
N LEU A 62 -28.50 5.56 -14.44
CA LEU A 62 -27.82 5.68 -15.72
C LEU A 62 -27.85 7.14 -16.18
N PHE A 63 -26.67 7.72 -16.40
CA PHE A 63 -26.53 9.09 -16.88
C PHE A 63 -25.79 9.10 -18.22
N PRO A 64 -26.41 9.60 -19.30
CA PRO A 64 -25.71 9.73 -20.58
C PRO A 64 -24.59 10.78 -20.48
N VAL A 65 -23.46 10.51 -21.13
CA VAL A 65 -22.29 11.39 -21.22
C VAL A 65 -22.03 11.70 -22.68
N THR A 66 -22.29 12.95 -23.06
CA THR A 66 -22.11 13.44 -24.44
C THR A 66 -20.67 13.89 -24.65
N VAL A 67 -19.98 13.27 -25.60
CA VAL A 67 -18.60 13.58 -25.99
C VAL A 67 -18.58 13.84 -27.50
N PRO A 68 -18.68 15.10 -27.96
CA PRO A 68 -18.75 15.44 -29.39
C PRO A 68 -17.62 14.87 -30.26
N ASP A 69 -16.37 14.93 -29.79
CA ASP A 69 -15.19 14.35 -30.47
C ASP A 69 -14.42 13.39 -29.54
N GLU A 70 -14.68 12.09 -29.65
CA GLU A 70 -14.08 11.06 -28.78
C GLU A 70 -12.55 11.00 -28.83
N ASN A 71 -11.90 11.64 -29.82
CA ASN A 71 -10.46 11.65 -29.95
C ASN A 71 -9.81 12.87 -29.28
N LYS A 72 -10.58 13.83 -28.75
CA LYS A 72 -10.02 15.05 -28.15
C LYS A 72 -10.40 15.19 -26.69
N PRO A 73 -9.49 15.73 -25.86
CA PRO A 73 -9.85 16.17 -24.52
C PRO A 73 -10.94 17.23 -24.59
N GLN A 74 -12.01 17.06 -23.82
CA GLN A 74 -13.15 17.98 -23.84
C GLN A 74 -13.57 18.35 -22.43
N LYS A 75 -13.91 19.63 -22.23
CA LYS A 75 -14.52 20.07 -20.99
C LYS A 75 -15.95 19.55 -20.92
N LEU A 76 -16.32 19.03 -19.76
CA LEU A 76 -17.69 18.66 -19.43
C LEU A 76 -18.18 19.65 -18.37
N ASP A 77 -19.47 19.95 -18.36
CA ASP A 77 -20.09 20.87 -17.39
C ASP A 77 -21.39 20.29 -16.81
N SER A 78 -21.61 18.98 -16.98
CA SER A 78 -22.81 18.29 -16.50
C SER A 78 -22.72 18.03 -15.00
N ILE A 79 -23.80 18.32 -14.28
CA ILE A 79 -23.96 18.00 -12.86
C ILE A 79 -25.04 16.93 -12.75
N LEU A 80 -24.68 15.77 -12.19
CA LEU A 80 -25.53 14.61 -12.06
C LEU A 80 -25.93 14.44 -10.58
N PRO A 81 -27.21 14.66 -10.22
CA PRO A 81 -27.67 14.44 -8.86
C PRO A 81 -27.83 12.95 -8.56
N VAL A 82 -27.40 12.50 -7.39
CA VAL A 82 -27.66 11.13 -6.92
C VAL A 82 -28.98 11.13 -6.14
N MET A 83 -30.04 10.62 -6.77
CA MET A 83 -31.41 10.68 -6.26
C MET A 83 -31.53 10.17 -4.82
N GLY A 84 -32.27 10.93 -3.98
CA GLY A 84 -32.44 10.60 -2.56
C GLY A 84 -31.26 10.96 -1.66
N THR A 85 -30.21 11.58 -2.19
CA THR A 85 -29.02 11.99 -1.42
C THR A 85 -28.64 13.45 -1.73
N PRO A 86 -27.85 14.12 -0.87
CA PRO A 86 -27.28 15.43 -1.17
C PRO A 86 -26.04 15.37 -2.09
N ILE A 87 -25.66 14.18 -2.60
CA ILE A 87 -24.45 14.01 -3.40
C ILE A 87 -24.66 14.55 -4.82
N LYS A 88 -23.68 15.30 -5.32
CA LYS A 88 -23.64 15.78 -6.71
C LYS A 88 -22.35 15.29 -7.38
N ILE A 89 -22.46 14.77 -8.59
CA ILE A 89 -21.29 14.36 -9.40
C ILE A 89 -21.17 15.37 -10.55
N ARG A 90 -20.14 16.21 -10.51
CA ARG A 90 -19.82 17.17 -11.57
C ARG A 90 -18.84 16.52 -12.53
N LEU A 91 -19.22 16.32 -13.79
CA LEU A 91 -18.29 15.89 -14.82
C LEU A 91 -17.49 17.12 -15.28
N GLU A 92 -16.17 17.07 -15.21
CA GLU A 92 -15.30 18.21 -15.50
C GLU A 92 -14.61 18.08 -16.86
N ARG A 93 -14.14 16.88 -17.17
CA ARG A 93 -13.33 16.66 -18.37
C ARG A 93 -13.41 15.23 -18.88
N TYR A 94 -13.50 15.07 -20.19
CA TYR A 94 -13.23 13.83 -20.88
C TYR A 94 -11.78 13.81 -21.39
N VAL A 95 -11.10 12.67 -21.25
CA VAL A 95 -9.77 12.43 -21.82
C VAL A 95 -9.75 11.14 -22.63
N PRO A 96 -9.32 11.15 -23.91
CA PRO A 96 -9.31 9.96 -24.77
C PRO A 96 -8.18 8.96 -24.45
N ASP A 97 -7.07 9.43 -23.88
CA ASP A 97 -5.92 8.61 -23.51
C ASP A 97 -5.37 9.05 -22.15
N LEU A 98 -6.03 8.61 -21.08
CA LEU A 98 -5.59 8.81 -19.71
C LEU A 98 -4.24 8.12 -19.49
N LYS A 99 -3.27 8.90 -19.03
CA LYS A 99 -2.00 8.38 -18.51
C LYS A 99 -1.75 8.91 -17.12
N TRP A 100 -1.51 8.00 -16.20
CA TRP A 100 -1.02 8.31 -14.86
C TRP A 100 0.47 8.64 -14.92
N GLU A 101 0.85 9.75 -14.30
CA GLU A 101 2.23 10.16 -14.11
C GLU A 101 2.54 10.22 -12.64
N THR A 102 3.52 9.43 -12.23
CA THR A 102 4.03 9.48 -10.86
C THR A 102 5.30 10.32 -10.84
N THR A 103 5.24 11.43 -10.12
CA THR A 103 6.39 12.30 -9.88
C THR A 103 6.74 12.33 -8.40
N VAL A 104 7.97 12.73 -8.11
CA VAL A 104 8.43 12.97 -6.74
C VAL A 104 8.66 14.46 -6.58
N VAL A 105 8.00 15.05 -5.60
CA VAL A 105 8.09 16.49 -5.31
C VAL A 105 8.70 16.66 -3.93
N LYS A 106 9.73 17.52 -3.84
CA LYS A 106 10.29 17.92 -2.55
C LYS A 106 9.24 18.73 -1.80
N GLN A 107 8.97 18.35 -0.56
CA GLN A 107 8.00 18.99 0.31
C GLN A 107 8.56 19.03 1.74
N PRO A 108 8.64 20.21 2.38
CA PRO A 108 9.00 20.29 3.80
C PRO A 108 8.09 19.40 4.65
N GLY A 109 8.69 18.58 5.52
CA GLY A 109 7.95 17.57 6.31
C GLY A 109 7.54 16.32 5.53
N GLY A 110 7.89 16.22 4.25
CA GLY A 110 7.76 14.99 3.47
C GLY A 110 8.65 13.86 4.02
N GLY A 111 8.35 12.63 3.62
CA GLY A 111 9.11 11.45 4.02
C GLY A 111 10.32 11.19 3.13
N ILE A 112 10.86 9.99 3.22
CA ILE A 112 11.89 9.49 2.30
C ILE A 112 11.18 8.72 1.18
N VAL A 113 11.58 8.96 -0.07
CA VAL A 113 11.06 8.24 -1.23
C VAL A 113 12.21 7.58 -1.98
N ALA A 114 12.08 6.30 -2.31
CA ALA A 114 13.04 5.58 -3.13
C ALA A 114 12.44 5.24 -4.51
N LYS A 115 13.20 5.50 -5.57
CA LYS A 115 12.95 4.97 -6.91
C LYS A 115 13.69 3.66 -7.07
N LEU A 116 12.95 2.59 -7.34
CA LEU A 116 13.50 1.31 -7.73
C LEU A 116 13.22 1.06 -9.21
N THR A 117 14.12 0.36 -9.89
CA THR A 117 13.84 -0.24 -11.20
C THR A 117 13.89 -1.75 -11.06
N VAL A 118 12.78 -2.43 -11.36
CA VAL A 118 12.70 -3.89 -11.39
C VAL A 118 12.92 -4.35 -12.82
N LYS A 119 13.85 -5.30 -13.00
CA LYS A 119 14.22 -5.88 -14.29
C LYS A 119 14.05 -7.38 -14.28
N GLY A 120 13.65 -7.94 -15.42
CA GLY A 120 13.62 -9.37 -15.67
C GLY A 120 13.28 -9.69 -17.11
N LYS A 121 12.89 -10.93 -17.38
CA LYS A 121 12.51 -11.38 -18.72
C LYS A 121 11.33 -10.55 -19.23
N ASP A 122 11.59 -9.71 -20.24
CA ASP A 122 10.62 -8.80 -20.86
C ASP A 122 9.94 -7.82 -19.88
N LEU A 123 10.56 -7.58 -18.72
CA LEU A 123 10.06 -6.69 -17.68
C LEU A 123 11.12 -5.63 -17.36
N GLU A 124 10.74 -4.37 -17.51
CA GLU A 124 11.46 -3.23 -16.95
C GLU A 124 10.42 -2.25 -16.40
N GLN A 125 10.38 -2.08 -15.08
CA GLN A 125 9.38 -1.26 -14.42
C GLN A 125 10.00 -0.39 -13.33
N ASP A 126 9.68 0.90 -13.37
CA ASP A 126 9.99 1.84 -12.30
C ASP A 126 8.94 1.79 -11.20
N ILE A 127 9.39 1.76 -9.95
CA ILE A 127 8.55 1.62 -8.76
C ILE A 127 9.00 2.67 -7.73
N TRP A 128 8.03 3.34 -7.13
CA TRP A 128 8.27 4.33 -6.09
C TRP A 128 7.84 3.76 -4.74
N LEU A 129 8.77 3.66 -3.80
CA LEU A 129 8.51 3.25 -2.43
C LEU A 129 8.64 4.42 -1.47
N SER A 130 7.78 4.48 -0.44
CA SER A 130 7.81 5.48 0.62
C SER A 130 7.37 4.88 1.95
N PRO A 131 8.12 5.04 3.06
CA PRO A 131 7.67 4.60 4.38
C PRO A 131 6.43 5.33 4.86
N SER A 132 6.22 6.56 4.40
CA SER A 132 5.12 7.43 4.81
C SER A 132 3.84 7.24 4.00
N ASP A 133 3.88 6.43 2.93
CA ASP A 133 2.72 6.11 2.09
C ASP A 133 2.39 4.61 2.23
N PRO A 134 1.35 4.23 2.99
CA PRO A 134 1.00 2.84 3.26
C PRO A 134 0.85 1.97 2.01
N ASP A 135 0.37 2.53 0.91
CA ASP A 135 0.14 1.82 -0.35
C ASP A 135 1.44 1.61 -1.14
N ARG A 136 2.53 2.28 -0.73
CA ARG A 136 3.85 2.25 -1.36
C ARG A 136 4.97 1.85 -0.40
N GLN A 137 4.66 1.17 0.70
CA GLN A 137 5.70 0.68 1.61
C GLN A 137 6.41 -0.55 1.08
N SER A 138 5.82 -1.30 0.14
CA SER A 138 6.43 -2.53 -0.37
C SER A 138 5.87 -2.96 -1.70
N ILE A 139 6.68 -3.73 -2.43
CA ILE A 139 6.26 -4.61 -3.52
C ILE A 139 6.50 -6.06 -3.11
N SER A 140 5.59 -6.95 -3.50
CA SER A 140 5.71 -8.38 -3.21
C SER A 140 5.06 -9.20 -4.32
N SER A 141 5.67 -10.33 -4.63
CA SER A 141 5.24 -11.29 -5.64
C SER A 141 5.78 -12.69 -5.31
N SER A 142 5.54 -13.67 -6.18
CA SER A 142 6.12 -15.01 -6.06
C SER A 142 7.64 -15.04 -6.26
N ILE A 143 8.22 -14.10 -7.02
CA ILE A 143 9.67 -14.05 -7.27
C ILE A 143 10.43 -13.43 -6.09
N GLY A 144 9.77 -12.60 -5.28
CA GLY A 144 10.40 -11.88 -4.18
C GLY A 144 9.66 -10.60 -3.81
N GLY A 145 10.32 -9.73 -3.05
CA GLY A 145 9.75 -8.45 -2.68
C GLY A 145 10.76 -7.48 -2.08
N VAL A 146 10.42 -6.20 -2.14
CA VAL A 146 11.20 -5.12 -1.52
C VAL A 146 10.25 -4.28 -0.70
N ALA A 147 10.54 -4.11 0.59
CA ALA A 147 9.89 -3.13 1.44
C ALA A 147 10.84 -1.97 1.73
N ILE A 148 10.30 -0.80 2.06
CA ILE A 148 11.06 0.33 2.58
C ILE A 148 10.63 0.61 4.03
N LYS A 149 11.60 0.81 4.92
CA LYS A 149 11.36 1.09 6.34
C LYS A 149 12.25 2.22 6.81
N LYS A 150 11.68 3.13 7.60
CA LYS A 150 12.39 4.28 8.15
C LYS A 150 12.96 3.94 9.54
N ILE A 151 14.18 4.40 9.79
CA ILE A 151 14.77 4.60 11.11
C ILE A 151 14.83 6.11 11.32
N HIS A 152 14.49 6.58 12.52
CA HIS A 152 14.39 8.00 12.82
C HIS A 152 15.76 8.66 13.02
N ASN A 153 16.70 7.96 13.64
CA ASN A 153 18.00 8.51 13.95
C ASN A 153 19.07 8.02 12.96
N ALA A 154 19.45 8.92 12.04
CA ALA A 154 20.49 8.74 11.03
C ALA A 154 21.84 8.27 11.60
N ASP A 155 22.26 8.79 12.76
CA ASP A 155 23.54 8.45 13.37
C ASP A 155 23.57 7.01 13.89
N SER A 156 22.39 6.46 14.18
CA SER A 156 22.22 5.12 14.75
C SER A 156 22.01 4.01 13.72
N ILE A 157 21.70 4.36 12.44
CA ILE A 157 21.26 3.39 11.43
C ILE A 157 22.21 2.20 11.28
N LYS A 158 23.52 2.44 11.21
CA LYS A 158 24.54 1.40 11.07
C LYS A 158 24.55 0.44 12.26
N LYS A 159 24.34 0.95 13.48
CA LYS A 159 24.28 0.13 14.69
C LYS A 159 23.00 -0.71 14.69
N LEU A 160 21.84 -0.08 14.51
CA LEU A 160 20.54 -0.74 14.55
C LEU A 160 20.42 -1.83 13.48
N VAL A 161 20.84 -1.54 12.25
CA VAL A 161 20.81 -2.51 11.14
C VAL A 161 21.70 -3.72 11.43
N ARG A 162 22.83 -3.55 12.14
CA ARG A 162 23.65 -4.68 12.58
C ARG A 162 22.96 -5.49 13.68
N GLU A 163 22.31 -4.83 14.64
CA GLU A 163 21.55 -5.50 15.69
C GLU A 163 20.38 -6.31 15.10
N LEU A 164 19.77 -5.84 14.00
CA LEU A 164 18.74 -6.59 13.25
C LEU A 164 19.24 -7.89 12.61
N THR A 165 20.55 -8.13 12.54
CA THR A 165 21.10 -9.43 12.09
C THR A 165 21.11 -10.48 13.19
N HIS A 166 20.81 -10.10 14.43
CA HIS A 166 20.71 -11.03 15.55
C HIS A 166 19.54 -12.01 15.31
N PRO A 167 19.70 -13.33 15.57
CA PRO A 167 18.67 -14.32 15.23
C PRO A 167 17.31 -14.13 15.92
N ARG A 168 17.26 -13.35 17.00
CA ARG A 168 16.04 -13.03 17.74
C ARG A 168 15.48 -11.64 17.42
N ALA A 169 16.17 -10.83 16.62
CA ALA A 169 15.70 -9.50 16.32
C ALA A 169 14.51 -9.58 15.35
N VAL A 170 13.37 -8.97 15.74
CA VAL A 170 12.13 -8.98 14.95
C VAL A 170 11.74 -7.60 14.40
N GLY A 171 12.44 -6.56 14.85
CA GLY A 171 12.22 -5.19 14.41
C GLY A 171 12.92 -4.15 15.27
N ILE A 172 12.42 -2.92 15.24
CA ILE A 172 12.90 -1.78 16.02
C ILE A 172 11.74 -1.25 16.89
N ILE A 173 12.03 -0.90 18.14
CA ILE A 173 11.14 -0.14 19.01
C ILE A 173 11.62 1.30 19.08
N SER A 174 10.74 2.22 18.73
CA SER A 174 10.95 3.65 18.85
C SER A 174 10.26 4.14 20.12
N VAL A 175 10.99 4.80 21.02
CA VAL A 175 10.51 5.28 22.33
C VAL A 175 10.70 6.78 22.41
N TRP A 176 9.61 7.53 22.61
CA TRP A 176 9.66 8.98 22.82
C TRP A 176 9.62 9.28 24.32
N LEU A 177 10.68 9.92 24.82
CA LEU A 177 10.71 10.53 26.15
C LEU A 177 10.21 11.97 26.00
N GLU A 178 9.16 12.35 26.74
CA GLU A 178 8.56 13.69 26.69
C GLU A 178 8.07 14.09 25.27
N ASP A 179 7.84 15.40 25.04
CA ASP A 179 7.44 15.97 23.75
C ASP A 179 8.63 16.16 22.79
N THR A 180 9.61 15.25 22.82
CA THR A 180 10.71 15.27 21.85
C THR A 180 10.22 14.80 20.49
N ASN A 181 10.74 15.37 19.41
CA ASN A 181 10.38 14.94 18.05
C ASN A 181 11.18 13.70 17.58
N SER A 182 12.21 13.29 18.33
CA SER A 182 13.13 12.21 17.94
C SER A 182 13.11 11.08 18.96
N PRO A 183 12.71 9.85 18.58
CA PRO A 183 12.70 8.72 19.48
C PRO A 183 14.11 8.20 19.77
N LEU A 184 14.23 7.51 20.89
CA LEU A 184 15.28 6.53 21.13
C LEU A 184 14.89 5.21 20.45
N GLU A 185 15.80 4.61 19.70
CA GLU A 185 15.53 3.41 18.92
C GLU A 185 16.37 2.23 19.40
N TYR A 186 15.73 1.06 19.48
CA TYR A 186 16.34 -0.18 19.98
C TYR A 186 15.92 -1.37 19.13
N ALA A 187 16.81 -2.33 18.94
CA ALA A 187 16.42 -3.63 18.37
C ALA A 187 15.43 -4.35 19.29
N ALA A 188 14.32 -4.82 18.71
CA ALA A 188 13.30 -5.59 19.39
C ALA A 188 13.73 -7.07 19.44
N ASN A 189 14.32 -7.49 20.55
CA ASN A 189 14.67 -8.88 20.81
C ASN A 189 13.77 -9.46 21.91
N PRO A 190 12.93 -10.47 21.63
CA PRO A 190 12.16 -11.14 22.67
C PRO A 190 13.03 -11.67 23.81
N ALA A 191 12.52 -11.55 25.03
CA ALA A 191 13.17 -11.82 26.31
C ALA A 191 14.38 -10.93 26.65
N GLU A 192 14.56 -9.79 25.96
CA GLU A 192 15.55 -8.77 26.32
C GLU A 192 14.89 -7.60 27.07
N THR A 193 15.58 -7.09 28.08
CA THR A 193 15.22 -5.88 28.82
C THR A 193 16.19 -4.75 28.49
N ILE A 194 15.63 -3.62 28.07
CA ILE A 194 16.32 -2.39 27.67
C ILE A 194 16.11 -1.36 28.78
N THR A 195 17.20 -0.85 29.34
CA THR A 195 17.14 0.31 30.24
C THR A 195 17.06 1.59 29.41
N ILE A 196 16.02 2.40 29.61
CA ILE A 196 15.83 3.64 28.86
C ILE A 196 16.67 4.76 29.53
N PRO A 197 17.72 5.27 28.85
CA PRO A 197 18.63 6.25 29.44
C PRO A 197 17.89 7.50 29.95
N LYS A 198 18.41 8.08 31.03
CA LYS A 198 17.87 9.30 31.66
C LYS A 198 16.41 9.16 32.13
N SER A 199 15.94 7.95 32.36
CA SER A 199 14.59 7.69 32.87
C SER A 199 14.60 6.55 33.88
N LYS A 200 13.50 6.40 34.63
CA LYS A 200 13.27 5.26 35.51
C LYS A 200 12.76 4.01 34.77
N TYR A 201 12.45 4.15 33.48
CA TYR A 201 11.77 3.10 32.72
C TYR A 201 12.72 2.00 32.26
N LYS A 202 12.26 0.75 32.41
CA LYS A 202 12.84 -0.41 31.75
C LYS A 202 11.79 -1.03 30.83
N LEU A 203 12.20 -1.31 29.60
CA LEU A 203 11.34 -1.87 28.57
C LEU A 203 11.77 -3.32 28.32
N SER A 204 10.85 -4.26 28.39
CA SER A 204 11.10 -5.66 28.04
C SER A 204 10.24 -6.08 26.86
N VAL A 205 10.81 -6.80 25.90
CA VAL A 205 10.03 -7.43 24.83
C VAL A 205 9.63 -8.83 25.29
N LEU A 206 8.38 -9.00 25.69
CA LEU A 206 7.89 -10.23 26.30
C LEU A 206 7.59 -11.30 25.26
N GLU A 207 6.96 -10.90 24.15
CA GLU A 207 6.47 -11.82 23.14
C GLU A 207 6.49 -11.17 21.75
N TYR A 208 6.69 -11.99 20.71
CA TYR A 208 6.52 -11.61 19.32
C TYR A 208 5.51 -12.52 18.63
N VAL A 209 4.56 -11.92 17.90
CA VAL A 209 3.52 -12.63 17.15
C VAL A 209 3.56 -12.15 15.70
N PRO A 210 3.99 -12.98 14.72
CA PRO A 210 4.16 -12.55 13.33
C PRO A 210 2.82 -12.27 12.61
N HIS A 211 1.75 -12.98 12.98
CA HIS A 211 0.42 -12.74 12.44
C HIS A 211 -0.60 -12.62 13.56
N TYR A 212 -0.54 -11.49 14.27
CA TYR A 212 -1.39 -11.22 15.42
C TYR A 212 -2.87 -11.31 15.05
N SER A 213 -3.60 -12.08 15.84
CA SER A 213 -5.05 -12.13 15.87
C SER A 213 -5.55 -12.45 17.27
N ILE A 214 -6.84 -12.26 17.50
CA ILE A 214 -7.51 -12.63 18.75
C ILE A 214 -8.49 -13.75 18.41
N ASP A 215 -8.40 -14.86 19.14
CA ASP A 215 -9.41 -15.90 19.08
C ASP A 215 -10.74 -15.36 19.63
N THR A 216 -11.81 -15.46 18.84
CA THR A 216 -13.08 -14.83 19.21
C THR A 216 -13.80 -15.55 20.36
N GLU A 217 -13.50 -16.83 20.59
CA GLU A 217 -14.08 -17.66 21.65
C GLU A 217 -13.29 -17.49 22.96
N THR A 218 -11.97 -17.67 22.92
CA THR A 218 -11.12 -17.62 24.13
C THR A 218 -10.69 -16.21 24.50
N LYS A 219 -10.77 -15.26 23.56
CA LYS A 219 -10.21 -13.90 23.68
C LYS A 219 -8.70 -13.84 23.85
N GLU A 220 -8.01 -14.95 23.59
CA GLU A 220 -6.56 -15.02 23.68
C GLU A 220 -5.89 -14.55 22.38
N VAL A 221 -4.68 -14.05 22.51
CA VAL A 221 -3.84 -13.71 21.36
C VAL A 221 -3.33 -15.00 20.72
N VAL A 222 -3.48 -15.11 19.42
CA VAL A 222 -2.99 -16.24 18.63
C VAL A 222 -2.25 -15.74 17.39
N SER A 223 -1.27 -16.54 16.94
CA SER A 223 -0.66 -16.34 15.62
C SER A 223 -1.42 -17.14 14.56
N ARG A 224 -1.91 -16.49 13.50
CA ARG A 224 -2.58 -17.19 12.38
C ARG A 224 -1.62 -17.80 11.37
N SER A 225 -0.34 -17.44 11.42
CA SER A 225 0.70 -17.88 10.49
C SER A 225 2.08 -17.50 11.02
N ASP A 226 3.11 -18.26 10.65
CA ASP A 226 4.50 -17.90 10.93
C ASP A 226 5.04 -16.76 10.04
N LYS A 227 4.26 -16.29 9.07
CA LYS A 227 4.63 -15.16 8.21
C LYS A 227 4.30 -13.84 8.91
N PRO A 228 5.16 -12.81 8.81
CA PRO A 228 4.95 -11.50 9.45
C PRO A 228 3.88 -10.66 8.71
N VAL A 229 2.64 -11.15 8.68
CA VAL A 229 1.51 -10.52 7.96
C VAL A 229 0.92 -9.37 8.77
N ASN A 230 0.82 -9.53 10.09
CA ASN A 230 0.38 -8.49 11.02
C ASN A 230 1.25 -8.58 12.27
N PRO A 231 2.55 -8.24 12.15
CA PRO A 231 3.49 -8.49 13.21
C PRO A 231 3.23 -7.55 14.39
N ALA A 232 3.27 -8.11 15.59
CA ALA A 232 3.09 -7.39 16.83
C ALA A 232 4.08 -7.91 17.89
N ILE A 233 4.41 -7.04 18.84
CA ILE A 233 5.17 -7.41 20.04
C ILE A 233 4.36 -7.07 21.28
N LYS A 234 4.48 -7.91 22.31
CA LYS A 234 4.03 -7.58 23.66
C LYS A 234 5.21 -6.98 24.40
N VAL A 235 5.05 -5.76 24.88
CA VAL A 235 6.07 -5.08 25.68
C VAL A 235 5.64 -5.00 27.13
N GLY A 236 6.59 -5.14 28.04
CA GLY A 236 6.47 -4.84 29.46
C GLY A 236 7.24 -3.57 29.79
N VAL A 237 6.63 -2.63 30.49
CA VAL A 237 7.27 -1.38 30.95
C VAL A 237 7.25 -1.36 32.47
N ASP A 238 8.43 -1.33 33.07
CA ASP A 238 8.64 -1.13 34.51
C ASP A 238 9.00 0.33 34.75
N ASP A 239 8.22 1.06 35.55
CA ASP A 239 8.49 2.46 35.93
C ASP A 239 9.13 2.62 37.32
N GLY A 240 9.57 1.51 37.93
CA GLY A 240 10.12 1.43 39.29
C GLY A 240 9.09 1.23 40.39
N GLU A 241 7.81 1.53 40.12
CA GLU A 241 6.70 1.34 41.06
C GLU A 241 5.66 0.35 40.51
N ASN A 242 5.43 0.40 39.20
CA ASN A 242 4.40 -0.33 38.49
C ASN A 242 4.99 -1.02 37.26
N ASN A 243 4.37 -2.15 36.90
CA ASN A 243 4.61 -2.86 35.65
C ASN A 243 3.37 -2.78 34.76
N TYR A 244 3.57 -2.44 33.50
CA TYR A 244 2.52 -2.34 32.50
C TYR A 244 2.85 -3.23 31.31
N GLU A 245 1.84 -3.84 30.71
CA GLU A 245 2.00 -4.60 29.48
C GLU A 245 1.14 -4.02 28.36
N GLN A 246 1.67 -3.99 27.14
CA GLN A 246 0.91 -3.52 25.99
C GLN A 246 1.35 -4.25 24.71
N TRP A 247 0.40 -4.51 23.81
CA TRP A 247 0.70 -4.91 22.44
C TRP A 247 0.99 -3.69 21.56
N LEU A 248 2.07 -3.76 20.79
CA LEU A 248 2.44 -2.82 19.73
C LEU A 248 2.36 -3.52 18.38
N TRP A 249 1.50 -3.04 17.48
CA TRP A 249 1.40 -3.55 16.10
C TRP A 249 2.28 -2.75 15.17
N SER A 250 2.94 -3.43 14.22
CA SER A 250 3.75 -2.73 13.24
C SER A 250 2.96 -1.98 12.18
N LYS A 251 1.69 -2.36 11.96
CA LYS A 251 0.82 -1.74 10.95
C LYS A 251 -0.08 -0.65 11.52
N PHE A 252 -0.21 -0.59 12.84
CA PHE A 252 -1.15 0.32 13.51
C PHE A 252 -0.42 1.00 14.67
N PRO A 253 -0.19 2.33 14.58
CA PRO A 253 0.52 3.07 15.62
C PRO A 253 -0.16 3.07 16.99
N SER A 254 -1.47 2.79 17.04
CA SER A 254 -2.25 2.74 18.27
C SER A 254 -2.85 1.37 18.50
N SER A 255 -2.77 0.92 19.75
CA SER A 255 -3.50 -0.25 20.21
C SER A 255 -4.99 0.05 20.35
N PRO A 256 -5.90 -0.69 19.68
CA PRO A 256 -7.32 -0.62 19.98
C PRO A 256 -7.67 -1.19 21.37
N HIS A 257 -6.76 -1.90 22.03
CA HIS A 257 -6.98 -2.58 23.30
C HIS A 257 -5.98 -2.10 24.36
N LYS A 258 -6.08 -0.83 24.77
CA LYS A 258 -5.32 -0.29 25.89
C LYS A 258 -6.16 -0.36 27.16
N GLU A 259 -5.74 -1.13 28.14
CA GLU A 259 -6.34 -1.09 29.48
C GLU A 259 -5.87 0.15 30.27
N LYS A 260 -4.61 0.57 30.05
CA LYS A 260 -4.01 1.77 30.61
C LYS A 260 -3.16 2.48 29.58
N GLU A 261 -3.10 3.80 29.67
CA GLU A 261 -2.21 4.61 28.86
C GLU A 261 -0.79 4.54 29.44
N LEU A 262 0.18 4.12 28.60
CA LEU A 262 1.58 4.11 29.01
C LEU A 262 2.09 5.54 29.11
N ALA A 263 2.92 5.80 30.12
CA ALA A 263 3.60 7.10 30.28
C ALA A 263 4.62 7.40 29.17
N LEU A 264 4.91 6.42 28.31
CA LEU A 264 5.79 6.54 27.15
C LEU A 264 5.01 6.29 25.88
N ARG A 265 5.21 7.16 24.88
CA ARG A 265 4.80 6.85 23.52
C ARG A 265 5.83 5.88 22.91
N MET A 266 5.33 4.78 22.36
CA MET A 266 6.15 3.77 21.71
C MET A 266 5.54 3.32 20.40
N GLU A 267 6.40 2.97 19.45
CA GLU A 267 6.05 2.38 18.16
C GLU A 267 6.93 1.17 17.88
N PHE A 268 6.37 0.16 17.24
CA PHE A 268 7.11 -1.00 16.76
C PHE A 268 7.15 -0.97 15.24
N THR A 269 8.34 -1.03 14.65
CA THR A 269 8.50 -1.26 13.21
C THR A 269 9.09 -2.65 13.00
N SER A 270 8.34 -3.54 12.35
CA SER A 270 8.84 -4.89 12.06
C SER A 270 9.84 -4.88 10.89
N PHE A 271 10.93 -5.63 11.09
CA PHE A 271 11.95 -5.91 10.07
C PHE A 271 12.07 -7.42 9.79
N ASP A 272 11.06 -8.20 10.17
CA ASP A 272 11.06 -9.65 9.92
C ASP A 272 10.79 -9.94 8.44
N LEU A 273 11.73 -10.66 7.80
CA LEU A 273 11.64 -11.10 6.41
C LEU A 273 10.84 -12.41 6.25
N GLY A 274 10.46 -13.07 7.36
CA GLY A 274 9.79 -14.36 7.38
C GLY A 274 10.65 -15.48 6.79
N GLY A 275 11.99 -15.36 6.91
CA GLY A 275 12.98 -16.35 6.45
C GLY A 275 12.97 -16.65 4.95
N THR A 276 12.27 -15.86 4.13
CA THR A 276 12.14 -16.12 2.69
C THR A 276 13.29 -15.48 1.93
N GLU A 277 13.97 -16.24 1.09
CA GLU A 277 14.96 -15.68 0.15
C GLU A 277 14.29 -14.72 -0.86
N GLY A 278 15.09 -13.86 -1.50
CA GLY A 278 14.58 -12.87 -2.46
C GLY A 278 13.68 -11.79 -1.86
N LYS A 279 13.60 -11.68 -0.53
CA LYS A 279 12.96 -10.55 0.15
C LYS A 279 14.01 -9.59 0.71
N TYR A 280 13.74 -8.31 0.51
CA TYR A 280 14.61 -7.22 0.89
C TYR A 280 13.82 -6.18 1.70
N ILE A 281 14.48 -5.58 2.68
CA ILE A 281 14.02 -4.35 3.33
C ILE A 281 15.11 -3.30 3.09
N LEU A 282 14.74 -2.25 2.35
CA LEU A 282 15.51 -1.03 2.21
C LEU A 282 15.30 -0.19 3.47
N VAL A 283 16.33 -0.13 4.30
CA VAL A 283 16.36 0.65 5.55
C VAL A 283 16.92 2.03 5.25
N VAL A 284 16.16 3.07 5.60
CA VAL A 284 16.50 4.48 5.31
C VAL A 284 16.37 5.35 6.56
N ALA A 285 17.19 6.39 6.65
CA ALA A 285 17.05 7.48 7.61
C ALA A 285 17.50 8.79 6.96
N ASP A 286 16.89 9.91 7.35
CA ASP A 286 17.08 11.20 6.68
C ASP A 286 18.56 11.61 6.71
N GLY A 287 19.15 11.96 5.56
CA GLY A 287 20.55 12.37 5.47
C GLY A 287 21.59 11.26 5.69
N SER A 288 21.18 9.98 5.72
CA SER A 288 22.09 8.84 5.89
C SER A 288 22.17 7.96 4.65
N GLU A 289 23.25 7.17 4.55
CA GLU A 289 23.34 6.13 3.51
C GLU A 289 22.34 4.99 3.78
N PRO A 290 21.60 4.54 2.75
CA PRO A 290 20.66 3.43 2.87
C PRO A 290 21.35 2.10 3.14
N TRP A 291 20.65 1.20 3.81
CA TRP A 291 21.08 -0.19 4.03
C TRP A 291 20.05 -1.16 3.45
N LEU A 292 20.51 -2.34 3.07
CA LEU A 292 19.65 -3.46 2.72
C LEU A 292 19.74 -4.53 3.81
N LEU A 293 18.58 -5.00 4.24
CA LEU A 293 18.41 -6.19 5.05
C LEU A 293 17.78 -7.28 4.16
N PHE A 294 18.33 -8.49 4.18
CA PHE A 294 17.85 -9.60 3.34
C PHE A 294 18.12 -10.95 4.00
N SER A 295 17.43 -11.99 3.54
CA SER A 295 17.65 -13.36 4.01
C SER A 295 18.49 -14.14 3.01
N ASN A 296 19.53 -14.83 3.49
CA ASN A 296 20.39 -15.68 2.69
C ASN A 296 20.62 -16.98 3.45
N LYS A 297 20.17 -18.12 2.90
CA LYS A 297 20.20 -19.43 3.56
C LYS A 297 19.56 -19.40 4.95
N GLY A 298 18.42 -18.71 5.06
CA GLY A 298 17.64 -18.59 6.30
C GLY A 298 18.27 -17.68 7.37
N LYS A 299 19.39 -17.02 7.09
CA LYS A 299 20.02 -16.06 8.00
C LYS A 299 19.81 -14.63 7.50
N THR A 300 19.41 -13.75 8.41
CA THR A 300 19.34 -12.32 8.14
C THR A 300 20.75 -11.75 7.96
N GLN A 301 20.97 -11.08 6.84
CA GLN A 301 22.20 -10.40 6.49
C GLN A 301 21.92 -8.94 6.18
N THR A 302 22.97 -8.13 6.22
CA THR A 302 22.89 -6.73 5.83
C THR A 302 24.11 -6.28 5.05
N GLU A 303 23.88 -5.36 4.12
CA GLU A 303 24.92 -4.62 3.43
C GLU A 303 24.48 -3.16 3.20
N LYS A 304 25.45 -2.27 2.95
CA LYS A 304 25.14 -0.92 2.48
C LYS A 304 24.50 -1.00 1.10
N ALA A 305 23.40 -0.27 0.89
CA ALA A 305 22.75 -0.25 -0.39
C ALA A 305 23.53 0.65 -1.35
N THR A 306 23.96 0.07 -2.47
CA THR A 306 24.63 0.78 -3.57
C THR A 306 23.59 1.14 -4.64
N LEU A 307 23.53 2.42 -5.03
CA LEU A 307 22.63 2.88 -6.09
C LEU A 307 23.05 2.30 -7.45
N GLY A 308 22.07 1.95 -8.29
CA GLY A 308 22.26 1.33 -9.62
C GLY A 308 22.76 -0.12 -9.60
N ARG A 309 23.20 -0.66 -8.45
CA ARG A 309 23.55 -2.09 -8.32
C ARG A 309 22.28 -2.93 -8.41
N ALA A 310 22.33 -4.00 -9.20
CA ALA A 310 21.26 -4.98 -9.27
C ALA A 310 21.34 -5.96 -8.07
N TYR A 311 20.19 -6.19 -7.43
CA TYR A 311 19.99 -7.16 -6.36
C TYR A 311 19.01 -8.23 -6.84
N PRO A 312 19.43 -9.50 -6.94
CA PRO A 312 18.61 -10.56 -7.50
C PRO A 312 17.46 -10.93 -6.56
N PHE A 313 16.31 -11.28 -7.10
CA PHE A 313 15.23 -11.90 -6.33
C PHE A 313 15.49 -13.41 -6.13
N THR A 314 14.50 -14.16 -5.65
CA THR A 314 14.61 -15.63 -5.51
C THR A 314 14.83 -16.26 -6.88
N ASP A 315 14.05 -15.82 -7.85
CA ASP A 315 14.31 -16.08 -9.26
C ASP A 315 15.37 -15.11 -9.75
N LYS A 316 16.55 -15.65 -10.09
CA LYS A 316 17.72 -14.87 -10.49
C LYS A 316 17.60 -14.24 -11.88
N GLU A 317 16.58 -14.60 -12.65
CA GLU A 317 16.23 -13.88 -13.88
C GLU A 317 15.67 -12.48 -13.59
N TYR A 318 15.21 -12.25 -12.35
CA TYR A 318 14.66 -10.97 -11.92
C TYR A 318 15.56 -10.31 -10.88
N SER A 319 15.60 -8.99 -10.91
CA SER A 319 16.35 -8.17 -9.97
C SER A 319 15.69 -6.82 -9.79
N PHE A 320 16.12 -6.08 -8.77
CA PHE A 320 15.84 -4.67 -8.65
C PHE A 320 17.13 -3.89 -8.45
N SER A 321 17.13 -2.63 -8.85
CA SER A 321 18.16 -1.64 -8.52
C SER A 321 17.53 -0.45 -7.82
N ILE A 322 18.30 0.20 -6.94
CA ILE A 322 17.89 1.45 -6.29
C ILE A 322 18.45 2.58 -7.12
N GLU A 323 17.60 3.29 -7.85
CA GLU A 323 18.06 4.34 -8.77
C GLU A 323 18.32 5.66 -8.05
N LYS A 324 17.38 6.07 -7.19
CA LYS A 324 17.42 7.35 -6.48
C LYS A 324 16.73 7.25 -5.13
N ILE A 325 17.20 8.05 -4.18
CA ILE A 325 16.54 8.29 -2.89
C ILE A 325 16.38 9.79 -2.73
N PHE A 326 15.19 10.21 -2.30
CA PHE A 326 14.82 11.60 -2.08
C PHE A 326 14.41 11.77 -0.62
N ASP A 327 15.13 12.62 0.10
CA ASP A 327 14.71 13.07 1.43
C ASP A 327 13.69 14.20 1.33
N SER A 328 12.84 14.33 2.35
CA SER A 328 11.80 15.38 2.43
C SER A 328 10.97 15.47 1.15
N ALA A 329 10.42 14.34 0.71
CA ALA A 329 9.70 14.21 -0.54
C ALA A 329 8.39 13.44 -0.36
N VAL A 330 7.48 13.66 -1.31
CA VAL A 330 6.23 12.91 -1.43
C VAL A 330 6.06 12.41 -2.85
N VAL A 331 5.45 11.23 -3.00
CA VAL A 331 5.06 10.69 -4.29
C VAL A 331 3.73 11.34 -4.67
N LYS A 332 3.70 12.06 -5.79
CA LYS A 332 2.46 12.60 -6.37
C LYS A 332 2.12 11.80 -7.60
N THR A 333 0.87 11.34 -7.67
CA THR A 333 0.34 10.69 -8.87
C THR A 333 -0.72 11.61 -9.45
N ASP A 334 -0.39 12.16 -10.60
CA ASP A 334 -1.28 13.02 -11.37
C ASP A 334 -1.68 12.28 -12.65
N TRP A 335 -2.70 12.77 -13.32
CA TRP A 335 -3.11 12.25 -14.62
C TRP A 335 -2.91 13.32 -15.69
N LYS A 336 -2.70 12.87 -16.93
CA LYS A 336 -2.76 13.73 -18.10
C LYS A 336 -3.42 13.01 -19.26
N ASN A 337 -3.82 13.78 -20.26
CA ASN A 337 -4.11 13.22 -21.57
C ASN A 337 -2.79 13.02 -22.34
N ASN A 338 -2.51 11.80 -22.74
CA ASN A 338 -1.25 11.43 -23.40
C ASN A 338 -1.31 11.57 -24.92
N SER A 339 -2.46 11.32 -25.55
CA SER A 339 -2.64 11.46 -27.00
C SER A 339 -4.07 11.83 -27.39
N GLU A 340 -4.29 12.26 -28.63
CA GLU A 340 -5.62 12.47 -29.21
C GLU A 340 -6.12 11.20 -29.94
N ASN A 341 -5.94 10.04 -29.29
CA ASN A 341 -6.41 8.75 -29.78
C ASN A 341 -7.24 8.09 -28.68
N LEU A 342 -8.33 7.43 -29.06
CA LEU A 342 -9.17 6.68 -28.13
C LEU A 342 -8.49 5.37 -27.68
N LEU A 343 -7.57 5.48 -26.70
CA LEU A 343 -6.80 4.35 -26.17
C LEU A 343 -7.24 3.98 -24.76
N ASN A 344 -7.23 4.97 -23.87
CA ASN A 344 -7.56 4.81 -22.45
C ASN A 344 -8.58 5.88 -22.04
N PRO A 345 -9.81 5.84 -22.56
CA PRO A 345 -10.78 6.88 -22.29
C PRO A 345 -11.13 6.94 -20.80
N ALA A 346 -11.26 8.16 -20.28
CA ALA A 346 -11.67 8.40 -18.91
C ALA A 346 -12.45 9.71 -18.78
N VAL A 347 -13.24 9.80 -17.70
CA VAL A 347 -13.91 11.03 -17.29
C VAL A 347 -13.37 11.47 -15.94
N ILE A 348 -12.93 12.72 -15.87
CA ILE A 348 -12.58 13.41 -14.64
C ILE A 348 -13.85 14.03 -14.10
N ALA A 349 -14.21 13.64 -12.89
CA ALA A 349 -15.37 14.13 -12.19
C ALA A 349 -14.98 14.66 -10.81
N THR A 350 -15.80 15.54 -10.25
CA THR A 350 -15.73 15.94 -8.86
C THR A 350 -17.01 15.50 -8.15
N ILE A 351 -16.85 14.75 -7.07
CA ILE A 351 -17.93 14.29 -6.21
C ILE A 351 -18.04 15.30 -5.07
N GLU A 352 -19.16 16.02 -5.02
CA GLU A 352 -19.48 17.00 -3.99
C GLU A 352 -20.44 16.38 -2.97
N TYR A 353 -20.05 16.38 -1.70
CA TYR A 353 -20.85 15.84 -0.60
C TYR A 353 -20.47 16.50 0.73
N ASP A 354 -21.45 16.97 1.49
CA ASP A 354 -21.28 17.53 2.85
C ASP A 354 -20.26 18.69 2.94
N GLY A 355 -20.29 19.58 1.94
CA GLY A 355 -19.33 20.69 1.83
C GLY A 355 -17.91 20.27 1.40
N THR A 356 -17.67 18.98 1.20
CA THR A 356 -16.41 18.45 0.66
C THR A 356 -16.54 18.19 -0.84
N ALA A 357 -15.42 18.34 -1.56
CA ALA A 357 -15.32 18.03 -2.97
C ALA A 357 -14.08 17.14 -3.18
N GLN A 358 -14.28 16.01 -3.85
CA GLN A 358 -13.19 15.08 -4.17
C GLN A 358 -13.19 14.77 -5.67
N GLN A 359 -12.04 14.95 -6.31
CA GLN A 359 -11.85 14.53 -7.70
C GLN A 359 -11.83 12.99 -7.79
N ALA A 360 -12.46 12.46 -8.83
CA ALA A 360 -12.52 11.06 -9.21
C ALA A 360 -12.11 10.93 -10.69
N VAL A 361 -11.21 9.99 -10.97
CA VAL A 361 -10.82 9.64 -12.33
C VAL A 361 -11.52 8.34 -12.72
N LEU A 362 -12.52 8.46 -13.58
CA LEU A 362 -13.40 7.38 -13.98
C LEU A 362 -12.86 6.72 -15.25
N GLU A 363 -11.97 5.76 -15.06
CA GLU A 363 -11.40 4.95 -16.16
C GLU A 363 -12.47 4.07 -16.81
N PHE A 364 -12.42 3.94 -18.14
CA PHE A 364 -13.37 3.15 -18.90
C PHE A 364 -13.45 1.69 -18.42
N ASN A 365 -14.67 1.24 -18.14
CA ASN A 365 -15.00 -0.08 -17.61
C ASN A 365 -14.31 -0.45 -16.28
N LYS A 366 -13.77 0.52 -15.53
CA LYS A 366 -13.22 0.28 -14.19
C LYS A 366 -14.14 0.90 -13.12
N PRO A 367 -14.59 0.13 -12.13
CA PRO A 367 -15.42 0.67 -11.06
C PRO A 367 -14.60 1.56 -10.13
N TYR A 368 -15.06 2.79 -9.91
CA TYR A 368 -14.54 3.70 -8.90
C TYR A 368 -15.42 3.64 -7.65
N HIS A 369 -14.82 3.38 -6.50
CA HIS A 369 -15.53 3.23 -5.23
C HIS A 369 -15.34 4.48 -4.38
N TYR A 370 -16.43 5.08 -3.93
CA TYR A 370 -16.44 6.27 -3.09
C TYR A 370 -17.26 6.02 -1.82
N LYS A 371 -16.62 6.10 -0.65
CA LYS A 371 -17.29 5.87 0.63
C LYS A 371 -18.01 7.14 1.10
N THR A 372 -19.27 7.00 1.50
CA THR A 372 -20.12 8.08 2.01
C THR A 372 -20.81 7.66 3.31
N LYS A 373 -21.50 8.58 4.00
CA LYS A 373 -22.36 8.23 5.14
C LYS A 373 -23.55 7.33 4.77
N PHE A 374 -23.92 7.30 3.48
CA PHE A 374 -25.03 6.50 2.95
C PHE A 374 -24.57 5.13 2.43
N GLY A 375 -23.30 4.77 2.64
CA GLY A 375 -22.68 3.54 2.12
C GLY A 375 -21.66 3.82 1.03
N THR A 376 -21.29 2.77 0.29
CA THR A 376 -20.34 2.88 -0.82
C THR A 376 -21.08 3.21 -2.11
N MET A 377 -20.69 4.31 -2.75
CA MET A 377 -21.09 4.66 -4.11
C MET A 377 -20.12 4.01 -5.10
N VAL A 378 -20.64 3.33 -6.12
CA VAL A 378 -19.84 2.79 -7.22
C VAL A 378 -20.17 3.55 -8.49
N LEU A 379 -19.15 4.15 -9.10
CA LEU A 379 -19.23 4.85 -10.38
C LEU A 379 -18.56 4.00 -11.45
N LEU A 380 -19.23 3.80 -12.58
CA LEU A 380 -18.70 3.04 -13.71
C LEU A 380 -18.94 3.81 -15.01
N TYR A 381 -17.86 4.32 -15.59
CA TYR A 381 -17.88 4.91 -16.92
C TYR A 381 -17.78 3.81 -17.98
N LYS A 382 -18.80 3.67 -18.82
CA LYS A 382 -18.86 2.61 -19.84
C LYS A 382 -19.56 3.10 -21.10
N ARG A 383 -19.62 2.23 -22.12
CA ARG A 383 -20.44 2.48 -23.32
C ARG A 383 -21.86 2.02 -23.05
N GLN A 384 -22.83 2.81 -23.50
CA GLN A 384 -24.23 2.38 -23.47
C GLN A 384 -24.36 1.11 -24.30
N LYS A 385 -25.03 0.09 -23.73
CA LYS A 385 -25.40 -1.09 -24.50
C LYS A 385 -26.40 -0.66 -25.55
N SER A 386 -26.06 -0.80 -26.82
CA SER A 386 -27.05 -0.72 -27.89
C SER A 386 -28.11 -1.76 -27.60
N SER A 387 -29.34 -1.32 -27.34
CA SER A 387 -30.52 -2.20 -27.27
C SER A 387 -30.75 -2.73 -28.68
N TYR A 388 -30.18 -3.89 -28.98
CA TYR A 388 -30.44 -4.65 -30.21
C TYR A 388 -31.74 -5.41 -30.10
#